data_AF-A0A7I0KNM4-F1
#
_entry.id   AF-A0A7I0KNM4-F1
#
_cell.length_a   1.000
_cell.length_b   1.000
_cell.length_c   1.000
_cell.angle_alpha   90.00
_cell.angle_beta   90.00
_cell.angle_gamma   90.00
#
_symmetry.space_group_name_H-M   'P 1'
#
loop_
_entity.id
_entity.type
_entity.pdbx_description
1 polymer ?
#
loop_
_entity_poly.entity_id
_entity_poly.type
_entity_poly.pdbx_seq_one_letter_code
_entity_poly.pdbx_strand_id
1 'polypeptide(L)'
;MTDTAFSKSLQKEVDPEQYLALKNLDDSSVHAIARDDIICPICKVGGGSFVRATRNGGYHKKAHFRFTGEDGQGHHPSCDFYGDRLTSEVKQHLVSFTKDRTKYSQVIRKLVCAGIQEGIFTQEKMWQMREWFFNKRKDSTFEIWLESEHLDWLYYISGLRDAYLAWTTPDILPFAPIQVTVPGFSWKRAIDKEVLRVHIKTLQQLREISVSHRDIAVILEHINNNRDRTILDPSHLEDEISKTYKLTSFVMGNYIEFQTKTVSDRAYGEAKFLAFAALLLFVSDWDLNIAIGKFSKIARVKEVDDMLAGNFIGLNPYFRYDLANAVKRLQDNWPIEYQELEHWNVEKSMRDAYEKWRATEPEFAPPLLPDLYIAKHEKEVAQDEQVRQWIKNGDV
;
A
#
# COMPACT_ATOMS: atom_id res chain seq x y z
N MET A 1 -5.58 -6.48 18.71
CA MET A 1 -4.38 -6.36 19.59
C MET A 1 -3.64 -5.08 19.25
N THR A 2 -3.11 -4.33 20.22
CA THR A 2 -2.30 -3.11 19.96
C THR A 2 -1.01 -3.15 20.78
N ASP A 3 0.12 -2.79 20.15
CA ASP A 3 1.44 -2.79 20.82
C ASP A 3 1.63 -1.56 21.73
N THR A 4 0.77 -0.54 21.60
CA THR A 4 0.67 0.63 22.49
C THR A 4 -0.78 0.96 22.82
N ALA A 5 -0.99 1.75 23.86
CA ALA A 5 -2.26 2.37 24.16
C ALA A 5 -2.11 3.70 24.93
N PHE A 6 -3.14 4.53 24.93
CA PHE A 6 -3.12 5.80 25.66
C PHE A 6 -3.60 5.60 27.10
N SER A 7 -2.78 6.00 28.09
CA SER A 7 -3.15 6.00 29.50
C SER A 7 -3.73 7.36 29.88
N LYS A 8 -5.00 7.36 30.32
CA LYS A 8 -5.70 8.58 30.75
C LYS A 8 -5.01 9.26 31.92
N SER A 9 -4.47 8.50 32.86
CA SER A 9 -3.84 9.05 34.06
C SER A 9 -2.40 9.49 33.84
N LEU A 10 -1.65 8.85 32.93
CA LEU A 10 -0.31 9.32 32.56
C LEU A 10 -0.32 10.43 31.50
N GLN A 11 -1.47 10.66 30.85
CA GLN A 11 -1.64 11.63 29.75
C GLN A 11 -0.64 11.40 28.61
N LYS A 12 -0.35 10.13 28.33
CA LYS A 12 0.56 9.72 27.27
C LYS A 12 0.28 8.32 26.75
N GLU A 13 0.78 8.07 25.55
CA GLU A 13 0.82 6.74 24.97
C GLU A 13 2.00 5.93 25.51
N VAL A 14 1.75 4.66 25.80
CA VAL A 14 2.69 3.76 26.44
C VAL A 14 2.63 2.39 25.80
N ASP A 15 3.78 1.72 25.73
CA ASP A 15 3.84 0.28 25.53
C ASP A 15 3.59 -0.47 26.88
N PRO A 16 3.34 -1.78 26.85
CA PRO A 16 3.09 -2.57 28.06
C PRO A 16 4.20 -2.51 29.13
N GLU A 17 5.47 -2.44 28.72
CA GLU A 17 6.61 -2.39 29.65
C GLU A 17 6.67 -1.02 30.35
N GLN A 18 6.50 0.05 29.58
CA GLN A 18 6.40 1.41 30.10
C GLN A 18 5.21 1.60 31.02
N TYR A 19 4.07 1.01 30.68
CA TYR A 19 2.86 1.14 31.47
C TYR A 19 3.05 0.57 32.88
N LEU A 20 3.59 -0.64 32.98
CA LEU A 20 3.92 -1.27 34.25
C LEU A 20 4.94 -0.43 35.05
N ALA A 21 6.03 0.00 34.41
CA ALA A 21 7.10 0.74 35.05
C ALA A 21 6.65 2.11 35.60
N LEU A 22 5.92 2.88 34.80
CA LEU A 22 5.48 4.23 35.17
C LEU A 22 4.36 4.25 36.20
N LYS A 23 3.52 3.20 36.21
CA LYS A 23 2.44 3.06 37.17
C LYS A 23 2.85 2.29 38.43
N ASN A 24 4.06 1.74 38.45
CA ASN A 24 4.55 0.88 39.52
C ASN A 24 3.56 -0.25 39.84
N LEU A 25 3.05 -0.90 38.78
CA LEU A 25 2.06 -1.98 38.90
C LEU A 25 2.73 -3.33 38.90
N ASP A 26 2.18 -4.24 39.71
CA ASP A 26 2.48 -5.65 39.63
C ASP A 26 1.52 -6.36 38.66
N ASP A 27 1.87 -7.59 38.29
CA ASP A 27 1.09 -8.41 37.37
C ASP A 27 -0.34 -8.68 37.89
N SER A 28 -0.58 -8.65 39.20
CA SER A 28 -1.87 -9.03 39.82
C SER A 28 -2.94 -7.96 39.67
N SER A 29 -2.55 -6.68 39.66
CA SER A 29 -3.44 -5.52 39.66
C SER A 29 -3.59 -4.85 38.29
N VAL A 30 -2.68 -5.12 37.36
CA VAL A 30 -2.61 -4.45 36.05
C VAL A 30 -3.89 -4.57 35.22
N HIS A 31 -4.62 -5.69 35.28
CA HIS A 31 -5.78 -5.92 34.43
C HIS A 31 -6.95 -4.98 34.74
N ALA A 32 -7.29 -4.83 36.02
CA ALA A 32 -8.39 -3.97 36.46
C ALA A 32 -8.06 -2.49 36.20
N ILE A 33 -6.82 -2.08 36.54
CA ILE A 33 -6.36 -0.71 36.35
C ILE A 33 -6.30 -0.35 34.86
N ALA A 34 -5.77 -1.25 34.03
CA ALA A 34 -5.73 -1.04 32.58
C ALA A 34 -7.14 -0.85 32.00
N ARG A 35 -8.13 -1.63 32.46
CA ARG A 35 -9.51 -1.56 31.95
C ARG A 35 -10.10 -0.16 32.10
N ASP A 36 -9.83 0.49 33.22
CA ASP A 36 -10.34 1.82 33.50
C ASP A 36 -9.44 2.94 32.98
N ASP A 37 -8.14 2.71 32.79
CA ASP A 37 -7.18 3.75 32.45
C ASP A 37 -6.83 3.80 30.95
N ILE A 38 -6.86 2.66 30.27
CA ILE A 38 -6.37 2.50 28.91
C ILE A 38 -7.49 2.70 27.89
N ILE A 39 -7.20 3.56 26.92
CA ILE A 39 -8.04 3.78 25.74
C ILE A 39 -7.23 3.55 24.45
N CYS A 40 -7.94 3.22 23.38
CA CYS A 40 -7.33 3.14 22.06
C CYS A 40 -6.79 4.51 21.64
N PRO A 41 -5.54 4.61 21.16
CA PRO A 41 -4.95 5.90 20.78
C PRO A 41 -5.52 6.46 19.46
N ILE A 42 -6.37 5.71 18.75
CA ILE A 42 -7.02 6.14 17.50
C ILE A 42 -8.50 6.42 17.75
N CYS A 43 -9.29 5.35 17.96
CA CYS A 43 -10.75 5.45 18.03
C CYS A 43 -11.30 5.76 19.43
N LYS A 44 -10.41 5.97 20.42
CA LYS A 44 -10.72 6.31 21.82
C LYS A 44 -11.63 5.32 22.56
N VAL A 45 -11.87 4.12 22.02
CA VAL A 45 -12.60 3.09 22.76
C VAL A 45 -11.86 2.78 24.07
N GLY A 46 -12.60 2.76 25.18
CA GLY A 46 -12.08 2.38 26.49
C GLY A 46 -12.16 0.88 26.74
N GLY A 47 -11.97 0.47 28.01
CA GLY A 47 -12.04 -0.93 28.40
C GLY A 47 -10.84 -1.77 27.97
N GLY A 48 -9.71 -1.11 27.65
CA GLY A 48 -8.49 -1.78 27.22
C GLY A 48 -7.97 -2.74 28.28
N SER A 49 -7.74 -4.00 27.91
CA SER A 49 -7.24 -5.03 28.82
C SER A 49 -5.76 -5.27 28.55
N PHE A 50 -4.96 -5.32 29.61
CA PHE A 50 -3.56 -5.73 29.52
C PHE A 50 -3.49 -7.24 29.26
N VAL A 51 -2.69 -7.67 28.30
CA VAL A 51 -2.44 -9.09 28.03
C VAL A 51 -0.98 -9.38 28.30
N ARG A 52 -0.71 -10.32 29.21
CA ARG A 52 0.65 -10.66 29.64
C ARG A 52 1.44 -11.32 28.53
N ALA A 53 2.76 -11.15 28.59
CA ALA A 53 3.67 -11.96 27.79
C ALA A 53 3.55 -13.42 28.23
N THR A 54 3.52 -14.33 27.27
CA THR A 54 3.53 -15.78 27.54
C THR A 54 4.64 -16.44 26.76
N ARG A 55 5.30 -17.40 27.41
CA ARG A 55 6.34 -18.24 26.81
C ARG A 55 5.86 -19.68 26.87
N ASN A 56 5.65 -20.28 25.70
CA ASN A 56 5.26 -21.69 25.60
C ASN A 56 6.22 -22.38 24.62
N GLY A 57 7.15 -23.17 25.15
CA GLY A 57 8.26 -23.73 24.37
C GLY A 57 9.14 -22.63 23.72
N GLY A 58 9.45 -22.81 22.43
CA GLY A 58 10.18 -21.83 21.62
C GLY A 58 9.35 -20.64 21.12
N TYR A 59 8.05 -20.61 21.40
CA TYR A 59 7.16 -19.52 20.98
C TYR A 59 7.04 -18.45 22.07
N HIS A 60 7.35 -17.22 21.71
CA HIS A 60 7.35 -16.06 22.59
C HIS A 60 6.25 -15.07 22.18
N LYS A 61 5.19 -14.95 22.98
CA LYS A 61 4.15 -13.94 22.79
C LYS A 61 4.44 -12.73 23.68
N LYS A 62 4.54 -11.55 23.07
CA LYS A 62 4.78 -10.29 23.79
C LYS A 62 3.53 -9.81 24.52
N ALA A 63 3.75 -9.05 25.61
CA ALA A 63 2.68 -8.31 26.24
C ALA A 63 2.10 -7.29 25.25
N HIS A 64 0.79 -7.02 25.35
CA HIS A 64 0.08 -6.08 24.46
C HIS A 64 -1.24 -5.64 25.11
N PHE A 65 -1.90 -4.65 24.53
CA PHE A 65 -3.26 -4.25 24.91
C PHE A 65 -4.30 -4.87 23.97
N ARG A 66 -5.47 -5.17 24.52
CA ARG A 66 -6.60 -5.74 23.78
C ARG A 66 -7.89 -4.99 24.12
N PHE A 67 -8.70 -4.70 23.11
CA PHE A 67 -10.01 -4.06 23.25
C PHE A 67 -11.07 -5.00 22.69
N THR A 68 -11.94 -5.51 23.56
CA THR A 68 -13.03 -6.43 23.20
C THR A 68 -14.38 -5.74 23.38
N GLY A 69 -15.17 -5.66 22.32
CA GLY A 69 -16.58 -5.24 22.36
C GLY A 69 -17.50 -6.43 22.62
N GLU A 70 -18.81 -6.20 22.63
CA GLU A 70 -19.84 -7.24 22.85
C GLU A 70 -19.76 -8.36 21.81
N ASP A 71 -19.47 -8.01 20.55
CA ASP A 71 -19.31 -8.97 19.43
C ASP A 71 -17.85 -9.43 19.24
N GLY A 72 -17.00 -9.24 20.24
CA GLY A 72 -15.56 -9.53 20.16
C GLY A 72 -14.74 -8.48 19.40
N GLN A 73 -15.36 -7.49 18.75
CA GLN A 73 -14.70 -6.35 18.12
C GLN A 73 -14.89 -5.08 18.96
N GLY A 74 -13.83 -4.62 19.64
CA GLY A 74 -13.89 -3.40 20.45
C GLY A 74 -13.67 -2.12 19.66
N HIS A 75 -13.06 -2.19 18.48
CA HIS A 75 -12.70 -1.00 17.72
C HIS A 75 -13.79 -0.59 16.73
N HIS A 76 -13.83 0.70 16.40
CA HIS A 76 -14.63 1.20 15.29
C HIS A 76 -14.11 0.61 13.95
N PRO A 77 -14.96 0.29 12.95
CA PRO A 77 -14.52 -0.25 11.65
C PRO A 77 -13.41 0.57 10.96
N SER A 78 -13.51 1.90 11.01
CA SER A 78 -12.50 2.83 10.47
C SER A 78 -11.20 2.94 11.28
N CYS A 79 -11.05 2.20 12.39
CA CYS A 79 -9.84 2.20 13.21
C CYS A 79 -8.79 1.25 12.61
N ASP A 80 -7.52 1.65 12.57
CA ASP A 80 -6.43 0.78 12.08
C ASP A 80 -6.24 -0.51 12.92
N PHE A 81 -6.82 -0.54 14.13
CA PHE A 81 -6.82 -1.70 15.01
C PHE A 81 -8.10 -2.53 14.95
N TYR A 82 -9.00 -2.23 14.00
CA TYR A 82 -10.18 -3.04 13.74
C TYR A 82 -9.78 -4.43 13.22
N GLY A 83 -10.42 -5.47 13.73
CA GLY A 83 -9.99 -6.85 13.53
C GLY A 83 -8.89 -7.24 14.51
N ASP A 84 -9.06 -8.39 15.16
CA ASP A 84 -8.35 -8.73 16.40
C ASP A 84 -6.82 -8.98 16.24
N ARG A 85 -6.31 -8.92 15.01
CA ARG A 85 -4.89 -9.05 14.66
C ARG A 85 -4.44 -7.80 13.91
N LEU A 86 -3.41 -7.13 14.44
CA LEU A 86 -2.55 -6.26 13.63
C LEU A 86 -2.09 -7.07 12.43
N THR A 87 -2.68 -6.81 11.26
CA THR A 87 -2.25 -7.42 10.01
C THR A 87 -0.76 -7.12 9.83
N SER A 88 -0.04 -7.99 9.12
CA SER A 88 1.36 -7.73 8.74
C SER A 88 1.53 -6.32 8.15
N GLU A 89 0.53 -5.89 7.40
CA GLU A 89 0.37 -4.55 6.84
C GLU A 89 0.32 -3.46 7.92
N VAL A 90 -0.63 -3.49 8.87
CA VAL A 90 -0.70 -2.46 9.93
C VAL A 90 0.60 -2.43 10.74
N LYS A 91 1.25 -3.58 10.99
CA LYS A 91 2.57 -3.62 11.64
C LYS A 91 3.68 -2.92 10.86
N GLN A 92 3.65 -2.95 9.53
CA GLN A 92 4.60 -2.22 8.69
C GLN A 92 4.38 -0.71 8.75
N HIS A 93 3.15 -0.28 9.09
CA HIS A 93 2.79 1.13 9.26
C HIS A 93 2.88 1.63 10.70
N LEU A 94 3.13 0.73 11.67
CA LEU A 94 3.51 1.09 13.02
C LEU A 94 4.94 1.63 13.02
N VAL A 95 5.05 2.94 13.10
CA VAL A 95 6.29 3.68 13.21
C VAL A 95 6.74 3.69 14.67
N SER A 96 7.57 2.72 15.07
CA SER A 96 8.34 2.84 16.31
C SER A 96 9.53 3.79 16.12
N PHE A 97 9.69 4.76 17.01
CA PHE A 97 10.87 5.61 17.09
C PHE A 97 11.86 5.17 18.20
N THR A 98 11.71 3.97 18.79
CA THR A 98 12.52 3.58 19.97
C THR A 98 13.69 2.65 19.72
N LYS A 99 13.59 1.70 18.79
CA LYS A 99 14.64 0.71 18.51
C LYS A 99 15.05 0.82 17.04
N ASP A 100 16.00 1.70 16.77
CA ASP A 100 16.39 2.04 15.41
C ASP A 100 17.66 1.33 14.97
N ARG A 101 17.51 0.42 14.02
CA ARG A 101 18.61 -0.34 13.39
C ARG A 101 19.32 0.43 12.27
N THR A 102 18.79 1.58 11.85
CA THR A 102 19.20 2.24 10.61
C THR A 102 19.45 3.72 10.83
N LYS A 103 20.42 4.28 10.11
CA LYS A 103 20.75 5.72 10.17
C LYS A 103 19.53 6.59 9.88
N TYR A 104 18.72 6.20 8.89
CA TYR A 104 17.48 6.89 8.55
C TYR A 104 16.54 6.99 9.77
N SER A 105 16.25 5.86 10.42
CA SER A 105 15.34 5.85 11.55
C SER A 105 15.87 6.66 12.75
N GLN A 106 17.19 6.65 12.97
CA GLN A 106 17.85 7.47 13.99
C GLN A 106 17.69 8.98 13.72
N VAL A 107 17.80 9.41 12.45
CA VAL A 107 17.59 10.82 12.06
C VAL A 107 16.14 11.24 12.35
N ILE A 108 15.16 10.45 11.93
CA ILE A 108 13.75 10.77 12.20
C ILE A 108 13.47 10.82 13.70
N ARG A 109 13.97 9.84 14.47
CA ARG A 109 13.83 9.84 15.93
C ARG A 109 14.40 11.12 16.55
N LYS A 110 15.61 11.54 16.15
CA LYS A 110 16.23 12.77 16.64
C LYS A 110 15.33 13.98 16.36
N LEU A 111 14.77 14.08 15.15
CA LEU A 111 13.86 15.17 14.78
C LEU A 111 12.58 15.18 15.62
N VAL A 112 11.99 14.01 15.89
CA VAL A 112 10.80 13.90 16.74
C VAL A 112 11.12 14.34 18.17
N CYS A 113 12.18 13.79 18.78
CA CYS A 113 12.55 14.15 20.15
C CYS A 113 12.93 15.63 20.28
N ALA A 114 13.68 16.17 19.31
CA ALA A 114 14.00 17.60 19.25
C ALA A 114 12.74 18.48 19.16
N GLY A 115 11.72 18.06 18.39
CA GLY A 115 10.44 18.77 18.34
C GLY A 115 9.68 18.79 19.66
N ILE A 116 9.76 17.70 20.44
CA ILE A 116 9.19 17.65 21.80
C ILE A 116 9.98 18.56 22.75
N GLN A 117 11.31 18.48 22.72
CA GLN A 117 12.20 19.29 23.57
C GLN A 117 11.99 20.79 23.34
N GLU A 118 11.86 21.22 22.09
CA GLU A 118 11.60 22.61 21.73
C GLU A 118 10.13 23.05 21.94
N GLY A 119 9.28 22.18 22.48
CA GLY A 119 7.86 22.46 22.73
C GLY A 119 7.05 22.75 21.46
N ILE A 120 7.54 22.33 20.29
CA ILE A 120 6.88 22.56 19.00
C ILE A 120 5.60 21.72 18.88
N PHE A 121 5.65 20.51 19.43
CA PHE A 121 4.52 19.63 19.60
C PHE A 121 4.69 18.79 20.86
N THR A 122 3.58 18.29 21.39
CA THR A 122 3.53 17.40 22.54
C THR A 122 2.98 16.04 22.12
N GLN A 123 3.12 15.02 22.97
CA GLN A 123 2.45 13.73 22.72
C GLN A 123 0.92 13.87 22.64
N GLU A 124 0.35 14.83 23.37
CA GLU A 124 -1.07 15.20 23.26
C GLU A 124 -1.41 15.69 21.84
N LYS A 125 -0.59 16.58 21.26
CA LYS A 125 -0.78 17.05 19.87
C LYS A 125 -0.66 15.92 18.86
N MET A 126 0.25 14.97 19.09
CA MET A 126 0.36 13.78 18.24
C MET A 126 -0.91 12.92 18.33
N TRP A 127 -1.49 12.75 19.53
CA TRP A 127 -2.74 12.04 19.72
C TRP A 127 -3.93 12.77 19.07
N GLN A 128 -4.01 14.10 19.22
CA GLN A 128 -5.01 14.94 18.54
C GLN A 128 -4.93 14.83 17.01
N MET A 129 -3.72 14.74 16.44
CA MET A 129 -3.56 14.51 15.01
C MET A 129 -4.15 13.16 14.58
N ARG A 130 -3.92 12.07 15.34
CA ARG A 130 -4.51 10.77 15.02
C ARG A 130 -6.03 10.81 15.07
N GLU A 131 -6.58 11.44 16.11
CA GLU A 131 -8.02 11.64 16.23
C GLU A 131 -8.57 12.40 15.02
N TRP A 132 -7.88 13.47 14.60
CA TRP A 132 -8.27 14.25 13.44
C TRP A 132 -8.31 13.39 12.16
N PHE A 133 -7.28 12.58 11.90
CA PHE A 133 -7.28 11.64 10.76
C PHE A 133 -8.36 10.56 10.88
N PHE A 134 -8.59 10.05 12.09
CA PHE A 134 -9.65 9.07 12.34
C PHE A 134 -11.04 9.66 12.07
N ASN A 135 -11.32 10.87 12.53
CA ASN A 135 -12.59 11.54 12.28
C ASN A 135 -12.77 11.82 10.78
N LYS A 136 -11.72 12.30 10.09
CA LYS A 136 -11.73 12.42 8.62
C LYS A 136 -12.09 11.10 7.93
N ARG A 137 -11.55 9.97 8.40
CA ARG A 137 -11.90 8.64 7.88
C ARG A 137 -13.34 8.24 8.17
N LYS A 138 -13.86 8.57 9.35
CA LYS A 138 -15.26 8.27 9.69
C LYS A 138 -16.24 9.08 8.85
N ASP A 139 -15.91 10.33 8.58
CA ASP A 139 -16.79 11.26 7.87
C ASP A 139 -16.75 11.04 6.35
N SER A 140 -15.86 10.17 5.87
CA SER A 140 -15.52 10.07 4.45
C SER A 140 -15.05 8.66 4.06
N THR A 141 -15.99 7.78 3.71
CA THR A 141 -15.69 6.45 3.18
C THR A 141 -16.49 6.14 1.93
N PHE A 142 -15.99 5.23 1.11
CA PHE A 142 -16.74 4.65 0.01
C PHE A 142 -16.57 3.12 -0.04
N GLU A 143 -17.49 2.46 -0.74
CA GLU A 143 -17.48 1.01 -0.92
C GLU A 143 -16.75 0.61 -2.21
N ILE A 144 -15.92 -0.42 -2.10
CA ILE A 144 -15.27 -1.09 -3.23
C ILE A 144 -16.26 -2.08 -3.82
N TRP A 145 -16.90 -1.71 -4.93
CA TRP A 145 -17.84 -2.58 -5.67
C TRP A 145 -17.18 -3.35 -6.82
N LEU A 146 -15.90 -3.06 -7.13
CA LEU A 146 -15.10 -3.85 -8.07
C LEU A 146 -14.92 -5.29 -7.57
N GLU A 147 -14.84 -6.22 -8.50
CA GLU A 147 -14.66 -7.66 -8.22
C GLU A 147 -13.40 -8.15 -8.93
N SER A 148 -12.85 -9.30 -8.53
CA SER A 148 -11.66 -9.86 -9.17
C SER A 148 -11.84 -10.02 -10.68
N GLU A 149 -13.01 -10.50 -11.09
CA GLU A 149 -13.40 -10.69 -12.49
C GLU A 149 -13.35 -9.39 -13.31
N HIS A 150 -13.67 -8.26 -12.69
CA HIS A 150 -13.57 -6.93 -13.31
C HIS A 150 -12.10 -6.51 -13.55
N LEU A 151 -11.16 -7.03 -12.76
CA LEU A 151 -9.77 -6.57 -12.71
C LEU A 151 -8.77 -7.52 -13.37
N ASP A 152 -9.09 -8.79 -13.51
CA ASP A 152 -8.17 -9.81 -14.06
C ASP A 152 -7.69 -9.43 -15.47
N TRP A 153 -8.60 -8.98 -16.35
CA TRP A 153 -8.23 -8.51 -17.68
C TRP A 153 -7.40 -7.23 -17.65
N LEU A 154 -7.72 -6.27 -16.79
CA LEU A 154 -6.93 -5.06 -16.64
C LEU A 154 -5.53 -5.37 -16.08
N TYR A 155 -5.42 -6.35 -15.18
CA TYR A 155 -4.15 -6.82 -14.65
C TYR A 155 -3.28 -7.44 -15.74
N TYR A 156 -3.85 -8.35 -16.54
CA TYR A 156 -3.19 -8.95 -17.70
C TYR A 156 -2.72 -7.88 -18.69
N ILE A 157 -3.62 -6.98 -19.12
CA ILE A 157 -3.35 -5.95 -20.13
C ILE A 157 -2.28 -4.97 -19.65
N SER A 158 -2.42 -4.45 -18.43
CA SER A 158 -1.44 -3.52 -17.86
C SER A 158 -0.06 -4.14 -17.61
N GLY A 159 0.00 -5.47 -17.48
CA GLY A 159 1.23 -6.25 -17.34
C GLY A 159 1.90 -6.64 -18.66
N LEU A 160 1.32 -6.28 -19.81
CA LEU A 160 1.89 -6.61 -21.11
C LEU A 160 3.32 -6.05 -21.25
N ARG A 161 4.17 -6.85 -21.88
CA ARG A 161 5.53 -6.43 -22.19
C ARG A 161 5.48 -5.19 -23.09
N ASP A 162 6.36 -4.24 -22.78
CA ASP A 162 6.46 -2.98 -23.52
C ASP A 162 5.16 -2.16 -23.52
N ALA A 163 4.28 -2.33 -22.51
CA ALA A 163 3.04 -1.54 -22.35
C ALA A 163 3.27 -0.02 -22.41
N TYR A 164 4.47 0.44 -22.02
CA TYR A 164 4.87 1.83 -22.14
C TYR A 164 4.83 2.38 -23.57
N LEU A 165 4.93 1.52 -24.60
CA LEU A 165 4.86 1.91 -26.00
C LEU A 165 3.46 2.38 -26.41
N ALA A 166 2.40 1.97 -25.70
CA ALA A 166 1.05 2.50 -25.92
C ALA A 166 0.98 4.03 -25.74
N TRP A 167 1.97 4.60 -25.05
CA TRP A 167 2.04 6.01 -24.68
C TRP A 167 2.95 6.83 -25.58
N THR A 168 3.97 6.19 -26.16
CA THR A 168 4.96 6.86 -27.02
C THR A 168 4.70 6.60 -28.50
N THR A 169 3.98 5.53 -28.82
CA THR A 169 3.77 5.04 -30.18
C THR A 169 2.33 4.55 -30.35
N PRO A 170 1.36 5.46 -30.46
CA PRO A 170 -0.06 5.10 -30.57
C PRO A 170 -0.44 4.39 -31.88
N ASP A 171 0.43 4.45 -32.89
CA ASP A 171 0.21 3.81 -34.20
C ASP A 171 1.20 2.65 -34.40
N ILE A 172 0.95 1.55 -33.69
CA ILE A 172 1.74 0.33 -33.84
C ILE A 172 1.35 -0.32 -35.17
N LEU A 173 2.32 -0.41 -36.09
CA LEU A 173 2.15 -1.07 -37.38
C LEU A 173 1.53 -2.47 -37.20
N PRO A 174 0.34 -2.74 -37.78
CA PRO A 174 -0.31 -4.04 -37.65
C PRO A 174 0.51 -5.14 -38.32
N PHE A 175 0.35 -6.36 -37.82
CA PHE A 175 0.90 -7.53 -38.50
C PHE A 175 0.36 -7.65 -39.92
N ALA A 176 1.26 -7.94 -40.85
CA ALA A 176 0.93 -8.35 -42.20
C ALA A 176 1.73 -9.61 -42.54
N PRO A 177 1.13 -10.64 -43.17
CA PRO A 177 1.82 -11.90 -43.51
C PRO A 177 3.17 -11.72 -44.22
N ILE A 178 3.28 -10.74 -45.11
CA ILE A 178 4.52 -10.43 -45.84
C ILE A 178 5.70 -10.10 -44.91
N GLN A 179 5.45 -9.58 -43.71
CA GLN A 179 6.50 -9.25 -42.72
C GLN A 179 7.32 -10.49 -42.32
N VAL A 180 6.72 -11.69 -42.37
CA VAL A 180 7.38 -12.96 -42.04
C VAL A 180 8.54 -13.28 -42.98
N THR A 181 8.53 -12.73 -44.20
CA THR A 181 9.58 -12.94 -45.21
C THR A 181 10.88 -12.20 -44.88
N VAL A 182 10.87 -11.26 -43.94
CA VAL A 182 12.04 -10.48 -43.55
C VAL A 182 13.07 -11.39 -42.86
N PRO A 183 14.34 -11.41 -43.33
CA PRO A 183 15.38 -12.19 -42.67
C PRO A 183 15.51 -11.86 -41.18
N GLY A 184 15.45 -12.89 -40.33
CA GLY A 184 15.49 -12.73 -38.87
C GLY A 184 14.16 -12.31 -38.23
N PHE A 185 13.03 -12.39 -38.96
CA PHE A 185 11.70 -12.15 -38.39
C PHE A 185 11.47 -13.00 -37.14
N SER A 186 10.93 -12.37 -36.10
CA SER A 186 10.64 -13.01 -34.81
C SER A 186 9.15 -13.03 -34.55
N TRP A 187 8.55 -14.23 -34.67
CA TRP A 187 7.15 -14.46 -34.33
C TRP A 187 6.80 -13.99 -32.93
N LYS A 188 7.65 -14.30 -31.95
CA LYS A 188 7.46 -13.85 -30.55
C LYS A 188 7.31 -12.33 -30.47
N ARG A 189 8.25 -11.56 -31.05
CA ARG A 189 8.19 -10.09 -31.01
C ARG A 189 7.02 -9.52 -31.80
N ALA A 190 6.62 -10.17 -32.90
CA ALA A 190 5.48 -9.75 -33.69
C ALA A 190 4.15 -9.96 -32.94
N ILE A 191 3.99 -11.12 -32.28
CA ILE A 191 2.82 -11.41 -31.45
C ILE A 191 2.76 -10.46 -30.26
N ASP A 192 3.86 -10.26 -29.51
CA ASP A 192 3.90 -9.32 -28.38
C ASP A 192 3.42 -7.91 -28.81
N LYS A 193 3.85 -7.44 -29.98
CA LYS A 193 3.44 -6.13 -30.54
C LYS A 193 1.98 -6.11 -30.98
N GLU A 194 1.49 -7.18 -31.61
CA GLU A 194 0.12 -7.24 -32.10
C GLU A 194 -0.88 -7.34 -30.93
N VAL A 195 -0.55 -8.10 -29.87
CA VAL A 195 -1.30 -8.12 -28.61
C VAL A 195 -1.35 -6.71 -28.00
N LEU A 196 -0.21 -6.04 -27.92
CA LEU A 196 -0.15 -4.66 -27.43
C LEU A 196 -1.02 -3.71 -28.27
N ARG A 197 -0.99 -3.84 -29.60
CA ARG A 197 -1.79 -3.01 -30.53
C ARG A 197 -3.29 -3.18 -30.29
N VAL A 198 -3.75 -4.42 -30.07
CA VAL A 198 -5.16 -4.73 -29.79
C VAL A 198 -5.63 -4.06 -28.49
N HIS A 199 -4.77 -3.98 -27.48
CA HIS A 199 -5.09 -3.43 -26.16
C HIS A 199 -4.68 -1.96 -25.95
N ILE A 200 -4.27 -1.27 -27.02
CA ILE A 200 -3.65 0.06 -26.88
C ILE A 200 -4.61 1.10 -26.28
N LYS A 201 -5.90 1.01 -26.61
CA LYS A 201 -6.94 1.91 -26.07
C LYS A 201 -7.12 1.74 -24.56
N THR A 202 -7.16 0.50 -24.08
CA THR A 202 -7.24 0.18 -22.65
C THR A 202 -6.03 0.72 -21.89
N LEU A 203 -4.82 0.51 -22.44
CA LEU A 203 -3.58 1.03 -21.85
C LEU A 203 -3.51 2.57 -21.81
N GLN A 204 -4.12 3.23 -22.80
CA GLN A 204 -4.26 4.69 -22.84
C GLN A 204 -5.25 5.17 -21.78
N GLN A 205 -6.43 4.55 -21.68
CA GLN A 205 -7.43 4.87 -20.65
C GLN A 205 -6.85 4.72 -19.24
N LEU A 206 -6.18 3.59 -18.94
CA LEU A 206 -5.53 3.37 -17.64
C LEU A 206 -4.48 4.44 -17.32
N ARG A 207 -3.75 4.93 -18.33
CA ARG A 207 -2.80 6.04 -18.15
C ARG A 207 -3.48 7.38 -17.90
N GLU A 208 -4.56 7.69 -18.61
CA GLU A 208 -5.32 8.92 -18.43
C GLU A 208 -5.84 9.06 -17.00
N ILE A 209 -6.33 7.97 -16.43
CA ILE A 209 -6.77 7.91 -15.03
C ILE A 209 -5.62 7.67 -14.04
N SER A 210 -4.38 7.61 -14.52
CA SER A 210 -3.17 7.39 -13.72
C SER A 210 -3.25 6.16 -12.80
N VAL A 211 -3.66 5.03 -13.38
CA VAL A 211 -3.71 3.71 -12.73
C VAL A 211 -2.68 2.80 -13.38
N SER A 212 -1.77 2.28 -12.58
CA SER A 212 -0.69 1.39 -13.02
C SER A 212 -1.00 -0.09 -12.79
N HIS A 213 -0.21 -0.97 -13.41
CA HIS A 213 -0.26 -2.42 -13.15
C HIS A 213 -0.09 -2.75 -11.65
N ARG A 214 0.80 -2.03 -10.96
CA ARG A 214 1.02 -2.22 -9.53
C ARG A 214 -0.23 -1.87 -8.72
N ASP A 215 -0.94 -0.82 -9.12
CA ASP A 215 -2.16 -0.40 -8.43
C ASP A 215 -3.23 -1.49 -8.55
N ILE A 216 -3.46 -2.01 -9.77
CA ILE A 216 -4.39 -3.12 -10.01
C ILE A 216 -4.01 -4.36 -9.20
N ALA A 217 -2.71 -4.68 -9.11
CA ALA A 217 -2.21 -5.80 -8.30
C ALA A 217 -2.57 -5.66 -6.81
N VAL A 218 -2.39 -4.46 -6.25
CA VAL A 218 -2.69 -4.18 -4.84
C VAL A 218 -4.19 -4.20 -4.58
N ILE A 219 -5.01 -3.75 -5.54
CA ILE A 219 -6.47 -3.83 -5.45
C ILE A 219 -6.94 -5.29 -5.45
N LEU A 220 -6.43 -6.11 -6.38
CA LEU A 220 -6.70 -7.55 -6.44
C LEU A 220 -6.30 -8.25 -5.14
N GLU A 221 -5.11 -7.94 -4.60
CA GLU A 221 -4.67 -8.47 -3.30
C GLU A 221 -5.63 -8.08 -2.17
N HIS A 222 -6.14 -6.84 -2.17
CA HIS A 222 -7.09 -6.38 -1.16
C HIS A 222 -8.42 -7.13 -1.25
N ILE A 223 -8.97 -7.28 -2.46
CA ILE A 223 -10.23 -7.97 -2.72
C ILE A 223 -10.14 -9.47 -2.39
N ASN A 224 -9.13 -10.16 -2.91
CA ASN A 224 -8.97 -11.61 -2.77
C ASN A 224 -8.71 -12.06 -1.33
N ASN A 225 -8.18 -11.17 -0.49
CA ASN A 225 -7.98 -11.45 0.93
C ASN A 225 -9.25 -11.24 1.79
N ASN A 226 -10.42 -11.05 1.17
CA ASN A 226 -11.71 -10.78 1.83
C ASN A 226 -11.60 -9.67 2.90
N ARG A 227 -10.84 -8.62 2.58
CA ARG A 227 -10.71 -7.46 3.45
C ARG A 227 -12.00 -6.64 3.39
N ASP A 228 -12.17 -5.76 4.37
CA ASP A 228 -13.28 -4.82 4.39
C ASP A 228 -13.37 -4.07 3.04
N ARG A 229 -14.58 -4.07 2.46
CA ARG A 229 -14.90 -3.39 1.21
C ARG A 229 -15.10 -1.89 1.44
N THR A 230 -15.20 -1.43 2.68
CA THR A 230 -15.27 -0.01 3.00
C THR A 230 -13.87 0.56 3.19
N ILE A 231 -13.53 1.61 2.43
CA ILE A 231 -12.24 2.30 2.53
C ILE A 231 -12.44 3.82 2.61
N LEU A 232 -11.44 4.53 3.15
CA LEU A 232 -11.42 5.99 3.19
C LEU A 232 -11.55 6.57 1.78
N ASP A 233 -12.40 7.59 1.60
CA ASP A 233 -12.37 8.39 0.38
C ASP A 233 -11.14 9.33 0.40
N PRO A 234 -10.19 9.16 -0.54
CA PRO A 234 -8.93 9.88 -0.55
C PRO A 234 -9.08 11.38 -0.86
N SER A 235 -10.17 11.80 -1.52
CA SER A 235 -10.37 13.20 -1.93
C SER A 235 -10.40 14.17 -0.75
N HIS A 236 -10.83 13.70 0.43
CA HIS A 236 -10.90 14.50 1.65
C HIS A 236 -9.55 14.75 2.34
N LEU A 237 -8.46 14.12 1.85
CA LEU A 237 -7.09 14.27 2.34
C LEU A 237 -6.11 14.72 1.23
N GLU A 238 -6.59 15.05 0.03
CA GLU A 238 -5.73 15.31 -1.13
C GLU A 238 -4.84 16.56 -0.91
N ASP A 239 -5.38 17.62 -0.31
CA ASP A 239 -4.60 18.82 0.01
C ASP A 239 -3.55 18.51 1.09
N GLU A 240 -3.96 17.82 2.15
CA GLU A 240 -3.10 17.43 3.27
C GLU A 240 -1.95 16.51 2.85
N ILE A 241 -2.22 15.52 1.98
CA ILE A 241 -1.17 14.63 1.46
C ILE A 241 -0.24 15.38 0.51
N SER A 242 -0.77 16.25 -0.35
CA SER A 242 0.02 17.09 -1.26
C SER A 242 0.99 17.99 -0.48
N LYS A 243 0.51 18.64 0.58
CA LYS A 243 1.34 19.44 1.49
C LYS A 243 2.40 18.59 2.20
N THR A 244 2.06 17.37 2.63
CA THR A 244 3.04 16.46 3.24
C THR A 244 4.16 16.08 2.27
N TYR A 245 3.83 15.74 1.01
CA TYR A 245 4.85 15.47 -0.01
C TYR A 245 5.70 16.70 -0.33
N LYS A 246 5.11 17.90 -0.39
CA LYS A 246 5.87 19.16 -0.58
C LYS A 246 6.84 19.41 0.58
N LEU A 247 6.40 19.23 1.82
CA LEU A 247 7.26 19.41 3.00
C LEU A 247 8.39 18.38 3.06
N THR A 248 8.08 17.10 2.80
CA THR A 248 9.12 16.05 2.77
C THR A 248 10.14 16.29 1.67
N SER A 249 9.70 16.69 0.47
CA SER A 249 10.59 17.07 -0.64
C SER A 249 11.48 18.26 -0.28
N PHE A 250 10.92 19.30 0.34
CA PHE A 250 11.70 20.45 0.83
C PHE A 250 12.78 20.01 1.83
N VAL A 251 12.42 19.20 2.83
CA VAL A 251 13.36 18.73 3.86
C VAL A 251 14.46 17.87 3.23
N MET A 252 14.11 16.96 2.29
CA MET A 252 15.10 16.15 1.58
C MET A 252 16.10 16.98 0.79
N GLY A 253 15.65 18.05 0.13
CA GLY A 253 16.51 18.94 -0.64
C GLY A 253 17.43 19.81 0.22
N ASN A 254 17.00 20.19 1.42
CA ASN A 254 17.62 21.27 2.19
C ASN A 254 18.29 20.85 3.51
N TYR A 255 17.99 19.66 4.05
CA TYR A 255 18.54 19.23 5.34
C TYR A 255 19.68 18.23 5.16
N ILE A 256 20.86 18.58 5.70
CA ILE A 256 22.12 17.87 5.47
C ILE A 256 22.07 16.37 5.82
N GLU A 257 21.31 15.98 6.85
CA GLU A 257 21.17 14.57 7.24
C GLU A 257 20.50 13.72 6.14
N PHE A 258 19.60 14.33 5.36
CA PHE A 258 18.90 13.66 4.25
C PHE A 258 19.69 13.67 2.95
N GLN A 259 20.75 14.48 2.83
CA GLN A 259 21.60 14.50 1.65
C GLN A 259 22.60 13.33 1.62
N THR A 260 22.73 12.59 2.73
CA THR A 260 23.56 11.37 2.74
C THR A 260 22.87 10.23 1.99
N LYS A 261 23.63 9.48 1.17
CA LYS A 261 23.08 8.38 0.34
C LYS A 261 22.24 7.38 1.14
N THR A 262 22.71 6.98 2.32
CA THR A 262 22.02 6.03 3.21
C THR A 262 20.63 6.49 3.67
N VAL A 263 20.43 7.81 3.79
CA VAL A 263 19.17 8.41 4.25
C VAL A 263 18.30 8.77 3.05
N SER A 264 18.85 9.42 2.03
CA SER A 264 18.13 9.79 0.79
C SER A 264 17.53 8.59 0.06
N ASP A 265 18.29 7.49 -0.10
CA ASP A 265 17.81 6.27 -0.78
C ASP A 265 16.57 5.65 -0.09
N ARG A 266 16.33 5.99 1.18
CA ARG A 266 15.20 5.47 1.97
C ARG A 266 14.10 6.48 2.26
N ALA A 267 14.34 7.77 2.03
CA ALA A 267 13.45 8.81 2.54
C ALA A 267 12.16 8.99 1.72
N TYR A 268 12.23 8.71 0.41
CA TYR A 268 11.10 8.94 -0.47
C TYR A 268 9.91 8.01 -0.13
N GLY A 269 8.76 8.60 0.19
CA GLY A 269 7.53 7.87 0.48
C GLY A 269 7.56 7.04 1.77
N GLU A 270 8.55 7.26 2.64
CA GLU A 270 8.72 6.46 3.86
C GLU A 270 7.75 6.91 4.96
N ALA A 271 7.07 5.92 5.57
CA ALA A 271 5.98 6.11 6.51
C ALA A 271 6.32 7.00 7.73
N LYS A 272 7.52 6.84 8.31
CA LYS A 272 7.99 7.62 9.46
C LYS A 272 8.18 9.09 9.10
N PHE A 273 8.72 9.36 7.92
CA PHE A 273 8.95 10.74 7.49
C PHE A 273 7.67 11.43 7.05
N LEU A 274 6.76 10.71 6.37
CA LEU A 274 5.41 11.22 6.10
C LEU A 274 4.67 11.54 7.40
N ALA A 275 4.73 10.66 8.40
CA ALA A 275 4.10 10.91 9.71
C ALA A 275 4.70 12.12 10.43
N PHE A 276 6.03 12.30 10.41
CA PHE A 276 6.68 13.47 10.99
C PHE A 276 6.29 14.77 10.26
N ALA A 277 6.30 14.77 8.93
CA ALA A 277 5.90 15.92 8.14
C ALA A 277 4.42 16.28 8.35
N ALA A 278 3.52 15.28 8.38
CA ALA A 278 2.11 15.47 8.70
C ALA A 278 1.92 16.06 10.10
N LEU A 279 2.70 15.65 11.10
CA LEU A 279 2.66 16.23 12.45
C LEU A 279 3.03 17.71 12.45
N LEU A 280 4.11 18.07 11.75
CA LEU A 280 4.51 19.47 11.63
C LEU A 280 3.46 20.33 10.94
N LEU A 281 2.82 19.81 9.89
CA LEU A 281 1.73 20.48 9.19
C LEU A 281 0.52 20.61 10.11
N PHE A 282 0.10 19.54 10.77
CA PHE A 282 -1.05 19.52 11.68
C PHE A 282 -0.92 20.57 12.78
N VAL A 283 0.22 20.64 13.48
CA VAL A 283 0.41 21.65 14.53
C VAL A 283 0.58 23.07 13.98
N SER A 284 0.68 23.23 12.66
CA SER A 284 0.81 24.49 11.92
C SER A 284 -0.44 24.85 11.13
N ASP A 285 -1.59 24.25 11.48
CA ASP A 285 -2.86 24.46 10.78
C ASP A 285 -2.75 24.23 9.27
N TRP A 286 -1.92 23.25 8.88
CA TRP A 286 -1.62 22.88 7.50
C TRP A 286 -1.00 24.00 6.64
N ASP A 287 -0.39 25.02 7.26
CA ASP A 287 0.42 26.03 6.57
C ASP A 287 1.87 25.54 6.37
N LEU A 288 2.29 25.50 5.10
CA LEU A 288 3.61 25.02 4.71
C LEU A 288 4.76 25.88 5.25
N ASN A 289 4.62 27.21 5.24
CA ASN A 289 5.68 28.12 5.65
C ASN A 289 5.87 28.08 7.18
N ILE A 290 4.78 28.00 7.93
CA ILE A 290 4.82 27.83 9.39
C ILE A 290 5.44 26.47 9.73
N ALA A 291 5.08 25.40 9.02
CA ALA A 291 5.66 24.07 9.22
C ALA A 291 7.17 24.05 8.91
N ILE A 292 7.61 24.71 7.83
CA ILE A 292 9.03 24.90 7.49
C ILE A 292 9.75 25.68 8.61
N GLY A 293 9.13 26.74 9.13
CA GLY A 293 9.67 27.52 10.24
C GLY A 293 9.89 26.68 11.50
N LYS A 294 8.92 25.82 11.84
CA LYS A 294 9.04 24.86 12.95
C LYS A 294 10.11 23.80 12.69
N PHE A 295 10.11 23.21 11.50
CA PHE A 295 11.18 22.28 11.09
C PHE A 295 12.57 22.92 11.24
N SER A 296 12.73 24.17 10.81
CA SER A 296 13.99 24.90 10.92
C SER A 296 14.48 25.04 12.37
N LYS A 297 13.56 25.22 13.34
CA LYS A 297 13.89 25.23 14.76
C LYS A 297 14.37 23.84 15.22
N ILE A 298 13.64 22.78 14.87
CA ILE A 298 14.01 21.38 15.18
C ILE A 298 15.39 21.04 14.61
N ALA A 299 15.63 21.39 13.34
CA ALA A 299 16.87 21.06 12.64
C ALA A 299 18.12 21.71 13.23
N ARG A 300 17.97 22.80 14.01
CA ARG A 300 19.06 23.49 14.71
C ARG A 300 19.41 22.86 16.07
N VAL A 301 18.59 21.95 16.58
CA VAL A 301 18.86 21.26 17.85
C VAL A 301 20.08 20.35 17.69
N LYS A 302 21.16 20.70 18.37
CA LYS A 302 22.42 19.95 18.31
C LYS A 302 22.33 18.66 19.12
N GLU A 303 21.84 18.77 20.34
CA GLU A 303 21.74 17.70 21.33
C GLU A 303 20.31 17.56 21.84
N VAL A 304 19.89 16.32 22.04
CA VAL A 304 18.55 15.96 22.54
C VAL A 304 18.72 15.32 23.91
N ASP A 305 18.08 15.89 24.92
CA ASP A 305 18.24 15.50 26.32
C ASP A 305 17.56 14.16 26.62
N ASP A 306 16.37 13.93 26.05
CA ASP A 306 15.61 12.71 26.22
C ASP A 306 15.31 12.04 24.86
N MET A 307 16.15 11.06 24.51
CA MET A 307 15.96 10.24 23.32
C MET A 307 14.76 9.27 23.44
N LEU A 308 14.15 9.11 24.62
CA LEU A 308 12.95 8.31 24.85
C LEU A 308 11.66 9.14 24.81
N ALA A 309 11.74 10.47 24.78
CA ALA A 309 10.59 11.36 24.66
C ALA A 309 9.72 11.05 23.43
N GLY A 310 10.37 10.58 22.36
CA GLY A 310 9.75 10.15 21.11
C GLY A 310 9.29 8.69 21.11
N ASN A 311 9.23 7.95 22.23
CA ASN A 311 8.70 6.57 22.27
C ASN A 311 7.19 6.55 22.04
N PHE A 312 6.81 6.85 20.82
CA PHE A 312 5.47 6.93 20.30
C PHE A 312 5.43 5.98 19.12
N ILE A 313 4.46 5.08 19.08
CA ILE A 313 4.23 4.29 17.87
C ILE A 313 3.35 5.13 16.95
N GLY A 314 3.96 5.89 16.06
CA GLY A 314 3.25 6.62 15.02
C GLY A 314 2.52 5.65 14.09
N LEU A 315 1.35 6.04 13.58
CA LEU A 315 0.77 5.37 12.43
C LEU A 315 0.97 6.30 11.25
N ASN A 316 1.34 5.75 10.09
CA ASN A 316 1.28 6.54 8.87
C ASN A 316 -0.17 6.99 8.66
N PRO A 317 -0.47 8.30 8.72
CA PRO A 317 -1.85 8.76 8.60
C PRO A 317 -2.45 8.48 7.21
N TYR A 318 -1.59 8.32 6.21
CA TYR A 318 -1.93 8.00 4.81
C TYR A 318 -1.92 6.49 4.53
N PHE A 319 -2.05 5.66 5.56
CA PHE A 319 -2.20 4.22 5.40
C PHE A 319 -3.35 3.91 4.42
N ARG A 320 -3.07 3.04 3.43
CA ARG A 320 -3.99 2.66 2.34
C ARG A 320 -4.49 3.81 1.46
N TYR A 321 -3.90 5.00 1.54
CA TYR A 321 -4.28 6.11 0.68
C TYR A 321 -4.06 5.77 -0.81
N ASP A 322 -2.90 5.21 -1.16
CA ASP A 322 -2.59 4.87 -2.56
C ASP A 322 -3.58 3.83 -3.12
N LEU A 323 -3.91 2.81 -2.32
CA LEU A 323 -4.96 1.84 -2.64
C LEU A 323 -6.31 2.53 -2.85
N ALA A 324 -6.75 3.34 -1.89
CA ALA A 324 -8.02 4.05 -1.97
C ALA A 324 -8.11 4.97 -3.20
N ASN A 325 -7.04 5.71 -3.50
CA ASN A 325 -6.91 6.58 -4.65
C ASN A 325 -6.97 5.81 -5.97
N ALA A 326 -6.27 4.68 -6.07
CA ALA A 326 -6.33 3.83 -7.25
C ALA A 326 -7.73 3.23 -7.46
N VAL A 327 -8.37 2.71 -6.40
CA VAL A 327 -9.74 2.19 -6.50
C VAL A 327 -10.70 3.30 -6.92
N LYS A 328 -10.64 4.47 -6.28
CA LYS A 328 -11.55 5.59 -6.58
C LYS A 328 -11.42 6.01 -8.05
N ARG A 329 -10.19 6.16 -8.55
CA ARG A 329 -9.92 6.48 -9.97
C ARG A 329 -10.49 5.44 -10.92
N LEU A 330 -10.33 4.15 -10.62
CA LEU A 330 -10.92 3.08 -11.44
C LEU A 330 -12.45 3.11 -11.40
N GLN A 331 -13.04 3.20 -10.21
CA GLN A 331 -14.50 3.16 -10.05
C GLN A 331 -15.19 4.39 -10.67
N ASP A 332 -14.60 5.58 -10.54
CA ASP A 332 -15.16 6.82 -11.10
C ASP A 332 -15.11 6.87 -12.63
N ASN A 333 -14.22 6.08 -13.23
CA ASN A 333 -14.03 6.02 -14.69
C ASN A 333 -14.48 4.67 -15.27
N TRP A 334 -15.28 3.90 -14.53
CA TRP A 334 -15.81 2.62 -15.00
C TRP A 334 -17.02 2.81 -15.94
N PRO A 335 -17.21 1.94 -16.96
CA PRO A 335 -16.37 0.81 -17.36
C PRO A 335 -15.10 1.23 -18.10
N ILE A 336 -14.01 0.49 -17.85
CA ILE A 336 -12.81 0.55 -18.67
C ILE A 336 -13.02 -0.38 -19.88
N GLU A 337 -12.84 0.14 -21.09
CA GLU A 337 -13.00 -0.67 -22.29
C GLU A 337 -11.80 -1.60 -22.48
N TYR A 338 -12.03 -2.90 -22.63
CA TYR A 338 -11.01 -3.88 -22.94
C TYR A 338 -11.52 -4.98 -23.86
N GLN A 339 -10.59 -5.73 -24.47
CA GLN A 339 -10.88 -6.94 -25.23
C GLN A 339 -10.33 -8.15 -24.47
N GLU A 340 -11.06 -9.25 -24.52
CA GLU A 340 -10.66 -10.52 -23.89
C GLU A 340 -9.79 -11.35 -24.86
N LEU A 341 -8.64 -10.79 -25.22
CA LEU A 341 -7.72 -11.40 -26.19
C LEU A 341 -6.32 -11.57 -25.60
N GLU A 342 -5.88 -12.82 -25.47
CA GLU A 342 -4.55 -13.15 -24.99
C GLU A 342 -3.56 -13.36 -26.15
N HIS A 343 -2.31 -13.65 -25.80
CA HIS A 343 -1.25 -13.95 -26.77
C HIS A 343 -1.64 -15.11 -27.71
N TRP A 344 -2.33 -16.14 -27.23
CA TRP A 344 -2.71 -17.29 -28.05
C TRP A 344 -3.81 -16.94 -29.07
N ASN A 345 -4.78 -16.09 -28.72
CA ASN A 345 -5.82 -15.63 -29.65
C ASN A 345 -5.22 -14.86 -30.81
N VAL A 346 -4.28 -13.97 -30.49
CA VAL A 346 -3.58 -13.14 -31.46
C VAL A 346 -2.65 -13.98 -32.33
N GLU A 347 -1.88 -14.88 -31.72
CA GLU A 347 -1.03 -15.82 -32.47
C GLU A 347 -1.84 -16.63 -33.47
N LYS A 348 -2.96 -17.23 -33.04
CA LYS A 348 -3.84 -18.01 -33.91
C LYS A 348 -4.32 -17.19 -35.10
N SER A 349 -4.82 -15.99 -34.84
CA SER A 349 -5.29 -15.08 -35.89
C SER A 349 -4.17 -14.69 -36.89
N MET A 350 -2.95 -14.43 -36.39
CA MET A 350 -1.80 -14.10 -37.23
C MET A 350 -1.34 -15.29 -38.09
N ARG A 351 -1.33 -16.50 -37.51
CA ARG A 351 -0.96 -17.73 -38.22
C ARG A 351 -1.97 -18.08 -39.29
N ASP A 352 -3.27 -18.02 -38.99
CA ASP A 352 -4.35 -18.22 -39.96
C ASP A 352 -4.24 -17.24 -41.13
N ALA A 353 -3.93 -15.96 -40.85
CA ALA A 353 -3.70 -14.95 -41.88
C ALA A 353 -2.46 -15.26 -42.73
N TYR A 354 -1.38 -15.74 -42.10
CA TYR A 354 -0.16 -16.12 -42.79
C TYR A 354 -0.34 -17.33 -43.69
N GLU A 355 -1.04 -18.37 -43.24
CA GLU A 355 -1.29 -19.56 -44.04
C GLU A 355 -2.17 -19.27 -45.27
N LYS A 356 -3.21 -18.45 -45.10
CA LYS A 356 -4.04 -17.97 -46.22
C LYS A 356 -3.21 -17.21 -47.25
N TRP A 357 -2.34 -16.31 -46.80
CA TRP A 357 -1.45 -15.56 -47.67
C TRP A 357 -0.39 -16.46 -48.34
N ARG A 358 0.18 -17.41 -47.61
CA ARG A 358 1.16 -18.37 -48.13
C ARG A 358 0.58 -19.26 -49.24
N ALA A 359 -0.70 -19.59 -49.16
CA ALA A 359 -1.39 -20.33 -50.22
C ALA A 359 -1.49 -19.53 -51.53
N THR A 360 -1.50 -18.20 -51.46
CA THR A 360 -1.54 -17.32 -52.64
C THR A 360 -0.17 -16.88 -53.13
N GLU A 361 0.83 -16.79 -52.25
CA GLU A 361 2.18 -16.29 -52.54
C GLU A 361 3.28 -17.27 -52.06
N PRO A 362 3.31 -18.52 -52.56
CA PRO A 362 4.14 -19.58 -51.98
C PRO A 362 5.64 -19.39 -52.21
N GLU A 363 6.05 -18.66 -53.25
CA GLU A 363 7.45 -18.48 -53.64
C GLU A 363 8.27 -17.73 -52.57
N PHE A 364 7.63 -16.81 -51.85
CA PHE A 364 8.28 -15.94 -50.87
C PHE A 364 8.07 -16.37 -49.43
N ALA A 365 7.28 -17.41 -49.17
CA ALA A 365 6.77 -17.73 -47.85
C ALA A 365 7.66 -18.74 -47.10
N PRO A 366 8.38 -18.32 -46.04
CA PRO A 366 9.08 -19.26 -45.17
C PRO A 366 8.15 -20.35 -44.59
N PRO A 367 8.68 -21.53 -44.22
CA PRO A 367 7.88 -22.51 -43.50
C PRO A 367 7.41 -21.93 -42.15
N LEU A 368 6.19 -22.27 -41.76
CA LEU A 368 5.65 -21.88 -40.47
C LEU A 368 6.42 -22.61 -39.35
N LEU A 369 6.89 -21.85 -38.37
CA LEU A 369 7.57 -22.39 -37.19
C LEU A 369 6.55 -22.93 -36.17
N PRO A 370 6.95 -23.75 -35.19
CA PRO A 370 6.05 -24.22 -34.14
C PRO A 370 5.32 -23.09 -33.40
N ASP A 371 4.17 -23.40 -32.84
CA ASP A 371 3.36 -22.47 -32.04
C ASP A 371 4.06 -22.10 -30.73
N LEU A 372 3.87 -20.86 -30.29
CA LEU A 372 4.55 -20.30 -29.12
C LEU A 372 3.63 -20.24 -27.90
N TYR A 373 2.40 -19.80 -28.09
CA TYR A 373 1.40 -19.55 -27.06
C TYR A 373 0.18 -20.47 -27.21
N ILE A 374 -0.22 -20.86 -28.43
CA ILE A 374 -1.36 -21.78 -28.67
C ILE A 374 -1.15 -23.11 -27.94
N ALA A 375 -0.05 -23.81 -28.20
CA ALA A 375 0.23 -25.11 -27.58
C ALA A 375 0.36 -25.03 -26.05
N LYS A 376 0.82 -23.88 -25.51
CA LYS A 376 0.88 -23.64 -24.07
C LYS A 376 -0.53 -23.54 -23.49
N HIS A 377 -1.41 -22.76 -24.12
CA HIS A 377 -2.79 -22.58 -23.72
C HIS A 377 -3.57 -23.90 -23.76
N GLU A 378 -3.46 -24.68 -24.83
CA GLU A 378 -4.12 -25.99 -24.96
C GLU A 378 -3.72 -26.95 -23.84
N LYS A 379 -2.45 -26.92 -23.42
CA LYS A 379 -1.95 -27.72 -22.30
C LYS A 379 -2.53 -27.26 -20.96
N GLU A 380 -2.65 -25.95 -20.74
CA GLU A 380 -3.27 -25.39 -19.52
C GLU A 380 -4.76 -25.76 -19.44
N VAL A 381 -5.49 -25.64 -20.54
CA VAL A 381 -6.91 -26.04 -20.63
C VAL A 381 -7.09 -27.53 -20.32
N ALA A 382 -6.23 -28.39 -20.89
CA ALA A 382 -6.29 -29.83 -20.63
C ALA A 382 -6.01 -30.17 -19.15
N GLN A 383 -5.09 -29.45 -18.51
CA GLN A 383 -4.80 -29.61 -17.08
C GLN A 383 -5.97 -29.18 -16.21
N ASP A 384 -6.59 -28.03 -16.51
CA ASP A 384 -7.75 -27.55 -15.76
C ASP A 384 -8.95 -28.49 -15.90
N GLU A 385 -9.16 -29.06 -17.08
CA GLU A 385 -10.20 -30.06 -17.28
C GLU A 385 -9.93 -31.34 -16.49
N GLN A 386 -8.68 -31.79 -16.44
CA GLN A 386 -8.26 -32.93 -15.63
C GLN A 386 -8.50 -32.68 -14.12
N VAL A 387 -8.15 -31.50 -13.61
CA VAL A 387 -8.41 -31.11 -12.21
C VAL A 387 -9.91 -31.07 -11.92
N ARG A 388 -10.72 -30.48 -12.82
CA ARG A 388 -12.18 -30.46 -12.68
C ARG A 388 -12.78 -31.87 -12.67
N GLN A 389 -12.23 -32.79 -13.45
CA GLN A 389 -12.64 -34.19 -13.44
C GLN A 389 -12.29 -34.88 -12.11
N TRP A 390 -11.10 -34.65 -11.55
CA TRP A 390 -10.73 -35.16 -10.22
C TRP A 390 -11.65 -34.65 -9.11
N ILE A 391 -11.97 -33.36 -9.11
CA ILE A 391 -12.92 -32.77 -8.14
C ILE A 391 -14.30 -33.41 -8.29
N LYS A 392 -14.79 -33.62 -9.53
CA LYS A 392 -16.08 -34.29 -9.78
C LYS A 392 -16.09 -35.76 -9.34
N ASN A 393 -14.95 -36.44 -9.40
CA ASN A 393 -14.81 -37.85 -9.03
C ASN A 393 -14.55 -38.05 -7.52
N GLY A 394 -14.35 -36.98 -6.75
CA GLY A 394 -14.05 -37.04 -5.32
C GLY A 394 -12.61 -37.44 -5.00
N ASP A 395 -11.69 -37.27 -5.95
CA ASP A 395 -10.27 -37.60 -5.83
C ASP A 395 -9.45 -36.48 -5.15
N VAL A 396 -10.08 -35.37 -4.76
CA VAL A 396 -9.49 -34.18 -4.09
C VAL A 396 -10.32 -33.74 -2.90
#